data_AF-A0A1A8A595-F1
#
_entry.id   AF-A0A1A8A595-F1
#
_cell.length_a   1.000
_cell.length_b   1.000
_cell.length_c   1.000
_cell.angle_alpha   90.00
_cell.angle_beta   90.00
_cell.angle_gamma   90.00
#
_symmetry.space_group_name_H-M   'P 1'
#
loop_
_entity.id
_entity.type
_entity.pdbx_description
1 polymer ?
#
loop_
_entity_poly.entity_id
_entity_poly.type
_entity_poly.pdbx_seq_one_letter_code
_entity_poly.pdbx_strand_id
1 'polypeptide(L)'
;MSTLDVVDFIQQNRALADQVETFRDYCENEKHWEARREFILRNINDFNEEQRDLLLSLSMVWANNVFMGCRYSKELLEKVQEMAEGIVVENAPIFKTRDEIMKKQQGR
;
A
#
# COMPACT_ATOMS: atom_id res chain seq x y z
N MET A 1 -9.03 -25.43 -18.85
CA MET A 1 -8.71 -25.46 -17.40
C MET A 1 -9.46 -26.62 -16.81
N SER A 2 -8.73 -27.62 -16.34
CA SER A 2 -9.28 -28.77 -15.63
C SER A 2 -9.79 -28.33 -14.24
N THR A 3 -10.69 -29.10 -13.62
CA THR A 3 -11.13 -28.81 -12.26
C THR A 3 -9.99 -28.86 -11.24
N LEU A 4 -8.92 -29.60 -11.54
CA LEU A 4 -7.71 -29.68 -10.72
C LEU A 4 -6.92 -28.37 -10.77
N ASP A 5 -6.77 -27.77 -11.96
CA ASP A 5 -6.06 -26.49 -12.15
C ASP A 5 -6.69 -25.36 -11.31
N VAL A 6 -8.02 -25.38 -11.17
CA VAL A 6 -8.77 -24.38 -10.38
C VAL A 6 -8.53 -24.57 -8.88
N VAL A 7 -8.50 -25.81 -8.39
CA VAL A 7 -8.26 -26.12 -6.98
C VAL A 7 -6.84 -25.71 -6.58
N ASP A 8 -5.85 -26.03 -7.42
CA ASP A 8 -4.45 -25.68 -7.18
C ASP A 8 -4.26 -24.16 -7.12
N PHE A 9 -4.89 -23.42 -8.05
CA PHE A 9 -4.85 -21.96 -8.04
C PHE A 9 -5.48 -21.36 -6.79
N ILE A 10 -6.61 -21.90 -6.31
CA ILE A 10 -7.24 -21.43 -5.07
C ILE A 10 -6.32 -21.68 -3.87
N GLN A 11 -5.66 -22.83 -3.81
CA GLN A 11 -4.73 -23.15 -2.72
C GLN A 11 -3.52 -22.23 -2.69
N GLN A 12 -2.93 -21.94 -3.86
CA GLN A 12 -1.81 -21.00 -3.98
C GLN A 12 -2.19 -19.60 -3.51
N ASN A 13 -3.37 -19.11 -3.90
CA ASN A 13 -3.86 -17.80 -3.46
C ASN A 13 -4.08 -17.72 -1.94
N ARG A 14 -4.55 -18.82 -1.33
CA ARG A 14 -4.70 -18.89 0.14
C ARG A 14 -3.35 -18.85 0.84
N ALA A 15 -2.40 -19.66 0.38
CA ALA A 15 -1.04 -19.67 0.95
C ALA A 15 -0.36 -18.30 0.84
N LEU A 16 -0.54 -17.62 -0.29
CA LEU A 16 -0.04 -16.25 -0.49
C LEU A 16 -0.71 -15.27 0.48
N ALA A 17 -2.03 -15.35 0.66
CA ALA A 17 -2.75 -14.50 1.61
C ALA A 17 -2.25 -14.71 3.04
N ASP A 18 -2.06 -15.97 3.46
CA ASP A 18 -1.53 -16.31 4.78
C ASP A 18 -0.10 -15.82 4.98
N GLN A 19 0.74 -15.89 3.94
CA GLN A 19 2.08 -15.32 3.96
C GLN A 19 2.05 -13.80 4.14
N VAL A 20 1.14 -13.10 3.45
CA VAL A 20 1.05 -11.64 3.57
C VAL A 20 0.66 -11.22 4.99
N GLU A 21 -0.20 -11.97 5.69
CA GLU A 21 -0.52 -11.68 7.10
C GLU A 21 0.72 -11.65 8.02
N THR A 22 1.78 -12.38 7.68
CA THR A 22 3.03 -12.37 8.46
C THR A 22 3.79 -11.04 8.38
N PHE A 23 3.48 -10.18 7.41
CA PHE A 23 4.14 -8.89 7.24
C PHE A 23 3.52 -7.77 8.08
N ARG A 24 2.41 -8.02 8.78
CA ARG A 24 1.77 -7.06 9.66
C ARG A 24 2.68 -6.69 10.83
N ASP A 25 2.82 -5.39 11.10
CA ASP A 25 3.59 -4.91 12.25
C ASP A 25 2.68 -4.83 13.50
N TYR A 26 3.26 -5.01 14.68
CA TYR A 26 2.53 -5.02 15.95
C TYR A 26 1.87 -3.66 16.26
N CYS A 27 2.52 -2.57 15.89
CA CYS A 27 2.04 -1.20 16.14
C CYS A 27 1.07 -0.69 15.05
N GLU A 28 0.70 -1.52 14.09
CA GLU A 28 -0.11 -1.13 12.94
C GLU A 28 -1.61 -1.22 13.24
N ASN A 29 -2.30 -0.08 13.10
CA ASN A 29 -3.76 -0.04 13.22
C ASN A 29 -4.42 -0.77 12.04
N GLU A 30 -5.60 -1.36 12.26
CA GLU A 30 -6.33 -2.16 11.28
C GLU A 30 -6.53 -1.44 9.94
N LYS A 31 -6.96 -0.17 9.97
CA LYS A 31 -7.17 0.61 8.74
C LYS A 31 -5.89 0.82 7.93
N HIS A 32 -4.75 0.92 8.62
CA HIS A 32 -3.45 1.04 8.00
C HIS A 32 -3.07 -0.31 7.38
N TRP A 33 -3.21 -1.39 8.16
CA TRP A 33 -2.90 -2.74 7.72
C TRP A 33 -3.74 -3.18 6.52
N GLU A 34 -5.06 -2.98 6.52
CA GLU A 34 -5.96 -3.38 5.43
C GLU A 34 -5.51 -2.78 4.09
N ALA A 35 -5.23 -1.47 4.07
CA ALA A 35 -4.76 -0.78 2.89
C ALA A 35 -3.35 -1.25 2.47
N ARG A 36 -2.43 -1.42 3.43
CA ARG A 36 -1.05 -1.88 3.15
C ARG A 36 -1.03 -3.32 2.64
N ARG A 37 -1.88 -4.18 3.20
CA ARG A 37 -2.08 -5.57 2.77
C ARG A 37 -2.55 -5.63 1.33
N GLU A 38 -3.53 -4.81 0.94
CA GLU A 38 -3.99 -4.72 -0.45
C GLU A 38 -2.87 -4.25 -1.38
N PHE A 39 -2.07 -3.27 -0.94
CA PHE A 39 -0.89 -2.82 -1.68
C PHE A 39 0.11 -3.95 -1.93
N ILE A 40 0.41 -4.74 -0.90
CA ILE A 40 1.33 -5.89 -1.01
C ILE A 40 0.75 -6.93 -1.96
N LEU A 41 -0.50 -7.37 -1.76
CA LEU A 41 -1.13 -8.42 -2.59
C LEU A 41 -1.19 -8.05 -4.07
N ARG A 42 -1.41 -6.77 -4.38
CA ARG A 42 -1.44 -6.28 -5.76
C ARG A 42 -0.08 -6.39 -6.44
N ASN A 43 0.99 -6.05 -5.74
CA ASN A 43 2.32 -5.90 -6.32
C ASN A 43 3.21 -7.14 -6.09
N ILE A 44 2.85 -8.09 -5.22
CA ILE A 44 3.73 -9.20 -4.82
C ILE A 44 4.19 -10.09 -5.98
N ASN A 45 3.41 -10.19 -7.04
CA ASN A 45 3.76 -10.99 -8.22
C ASN A 45 4.77 -10.28 -9.15
N ASP A 46 4.91 -8.96 -9.03
CA ASP A 46 5.84 -8.15 -9.83
C ASP A 46 7.24 -8.07 -9.21
N PHE A 47 7.40 -8.58 -7.98
CA PHE A 47 8.65 -8.54 -7.23
C PHE A 47 9.17 -9.95 -6.96
N ASN A 48 10.46 -10.16 -7.22
CA ASN A 48 11.13 -11.40 -6.87
C ASN A 48 11.33 -11.52 -5.35
N GLU A 49 11.67 -12.72 -4.87
CA GLU A 49 11.90 -12.96 -3.44
C GLU A 49 12.99 -12.04 -2.86
N GLU A 50 14.06 -11.77 -3.63
CA GLU A 50 15.15 -10.85 -3.26
C GLU A 50 14.70 -9.39 -3.14
N GLN A 51 13.59 -9.03 -3.79
CA GLN A 51 13.03 -7.68 -3.80
C GLN A 51 11.83 -7.56 -2.86
N ARG A 52 11.50 -8.60 -2.08
CA ARG A 52 10.39 -8.56 -1.10
C ARG A 52 10.58 -7.45 -0.08
N ASP A 53 11.78 -7.28 0.46
CA ASP A 53 12.07 -6.23 1.43
C ASP A 53 11.88 -4.83 0.84
N LEU A 54 12.17 -4.66 -0.46
CA LEU A 54 11.91 -3.42 -1.19
C LEU A 54 10.41 -3.18 -1.33
N LEU A 55 9.63 -4.20 -1.70
CA LEU A 55 8.17 -4.11 -1.77
C LEU A 55 7.56 -3.72 -0.41
N LEU A 56 7.99 -4.38 0.67
CA LEU A 56 7.53 -4.08 2.02
C LEU A 56 7.88 -2.64 2.41
N SER A 57 9.08 -2.18 2.08
CA SER A 57 9.49 -0.79 2.32
C SER A 57 8.64 0.22 1.53
N LEU A 58 8.34 -0.06 0.26
CA LEU A 58 7.49 0.77 -0.58
C LEU A 58 6.05 0.82 -0.04
N SER A 59 5.52 -0.31 0.44
CA SER A 59 4.21 -0.40 1.08
C SER A 59 4.13 0.49 2.32
N MET A 60 5.19 0.54 3.13
CA MET A 60 5.28 1.42 4.29
C MET A 60 5.38 2.89 3.89
N VAL A 61 6.16 3.22 2.86
CA VAL A 61 6.28 4.60 2.35
C VAL A 61 4.92 5.12 1.90
N TRP A 62 4.19 4.32 1.12
CA TRP A 62 2.86 4.65 0.65
C TRP A 62 1.90 4.86 1.83
N ALA A 63 1.82 3.89 2.74
CA ALA A 63 0.87 3.94 3.83
C ALA A 63 1.21 5.05 4.85
N ASN A 64 2.49 5.32 5.13
CA ASN A 64 2.92 6.46 5.93
C ASN A 64 2.56 7.80 5.26
N ASN A 65 2.65 7.90 3.94
CA ASN A 65 2.23 9.09 3.21
C ASN A 65 0.71 9.31 3.33
N VAL A 66 -0.08 8.24 3.13
CA VAL A 66 -1.55 8.30 3.14
C VAL A 66 -2.12 8.50 4.54
N PHE A 67 -1.61 7.80 5.55
CA PHE A 67 -2.21 7.77 6.89
C PHE A 67 -1.51 8.66 7.93
N MET A 68 -0.24 9.02 7.72
CA MET A 68 0.53 9.88 8.65
C MET A 68 0.98 11.20 8.03
N GLY A 69 0.78 11.38 6.72
CA GLY A 69 1.17 12.61 6.03
C GLY A 69 2.68 12.76 5.86
N CYS A 70 3.46 11.68 6.00
CA CYS A 70 4.90 11.70 5.76
C CYS A 70 5.19 12.16 4.33
N ARG A 71 6.28 12.92 4.16
CA ARG A 71 6.70 13.48 2.88
C ARG A 71 8.01 12.84 2.45
N TYR A 72 8.07 12.45 1.19
CA TYR A 72 9.24 11.84 0.56
C TYR A 72 9.57 12.59 -0.75
N SER A 73 10.59 12.15 -1.48
CA SER A 73 10.88 12.71 -2.80
C SER A 73 9.69 12.53 -3.74
N LYS A 74 9.49 13.51 -4.64
CA LYS A 74 8.38 13.51 -5.59
C LYS A 74 8.37 12.23 -6.44
N GLU A 75 9.54 11.83 -6.95
CA GLU A 75 9.73 10.62 -7.75
C GLU A 75 9.30 9.35 -7.01
N LEU A 76 9.65 9.23 -5.72
CA LEU A 76 9.26 8.06 -4.92
C LEU A 76 7.75 8.03 -4.68
N LEU A 77 7.15 9.20 -4.40
CA LEU A 77 5.70 9.31 -4.19
C LEU A 77 4.91 8.98 -5.46
N GLU A 78 5.35 9.47 -6.63
CA GLU A 78 4.73 9.15 -7.91
C GLU A 78 4.76 7.65 -8.18
N LYS A 79 5.91 7.00 -7.95
CA LYS A 79 6.05 5.55 -8.10
C LYS A 79 5.10 4.77 -7.19
N VAL A 80 5.07 5.09 -5.89
CA VAL A 80 4.19 4.33 -4.97
C VAL A 80 2.71 4.63 -5.21
N GLN A 81 2.37 5.81 -5.74
CA GLN A 81 1.00 6.14 -6.11
C GLN A 81 0.53 5.34 -7.33
N GLU A 82 1.41 5.14 -8.32
CA GLU A 82 1.16 4.27 -9.47
C GLU A 82 0.97 2.81 -9.03
N MET A 83 1.85 2.31 -8.15
CA MET A 83 1.72 0.96 -7.57
C MET A 83 0.42 0.76 -6.77
N ALA A 84 -0.12 1.84 -6.20
CA ALA A 84 -1.36 1.83 -5.43
C ALA A 84 -2.62 2.11 -6.25
N GLU A 85 -2.52 2.24 -7.57
CA GLU A 85 -3.66 2.62 -8.41
C GLU A 85 -4.84 1.65 -8.20
N GLY A 86 -6.03 2.16 -7.93
CA GLY A 86 -7.23 1.32 -7.71
C GLY A 86 -7.40 0.76 -6.30
N ILE A 87 -6.46 0.98 -5.38
CA ILE A 87 -6.67 0.73 -3.95
C ILE A 87 -7.53 1.86 -3.39
N VAL A 88 -8.67 1.53 -2.79
CA VAL A 88 -9.61 2.51 -2.24
C VAL A 88 -9.41 2.62 -0.73
N VAL A 89 -8.83 3.73 -0.28
CA VAL A 89 -8.69 4.03 1.16
C VAL A 89 -9.86 4.90 1.61
N GLU A 90 -10.79 4.30 2.35
CA GLU A 90 -11.92 5.03 2.93
C GLU A 90 -11.47 5.98 4.04
N ASN A 91 -11.98 7.22 4.01
CA ASN A 91 -11.74 8.23 5.04
C ASN A 91 -10.24 8.53 5.30
N ALA A 92 -9.43 8.56 4.23
CA ALA A 92 -8.03 8.94 4.33
C ALA A 92 -7.88 10.34 4.99
N PRO A 93 -6.97 10.50 5.97
CA PRO A 93 -6.77 11.79 6.62
C PRO A 93 -6.27 12.85 5.63
N ILE A 94 -6.82 14.05 5.69
CA ILE A 94 -6.41 15.16 4.81
C ILE A 94 -5.30 15.97 5.48
N PHE A 95 -4.06 15.72 5.09
CA PHE A 95 -2.89 16.47 5.58
C PHE A 95 -2.65 17.72 4.74
N LYS A 96 -3.08 18.89 5.25
CA LYS A 96 -2.78 20.18 4.62
C LYS A 96 -1.54 20.80 5.24
N THR A 97 -0.62 21.26 4.41
CA THR A 97 0.54 22.03 4.88
C THR A 97 0.14 23.47 5.21
N ARG A 98 0.91 24.14 6.06
CA ARG A 98 0.69 25.56 6.38
C ARG A 98 0.68 26.42 5.11
N ASP A 99 1.57 26.13 4.16
CA ASP A 99 1.69 26.89 2.92
C ASP A 99 0.49 26.69 1.98
N GLU A 100 -0.10 25.49 1.95
CA GLU A 100 -1.37 25.23 1.26
C GLU A 100 -2.55 25.98 1.89
N ILE A 101 -2.58 26.04 3.23
CA ILE A 101 -3.59 26.82 3.96
C ILE A 101 -3.44 28.31 3.65
N MET A 102 -2.21 28.84 3.66
CA MET A 102 -1.92 30.23 3.35
C MET A 102 -2.22 30.61 1.90
N LYS A 103 -1.89 29.75 0.93
CA LYS A 103 -2.26 29.97 -0.49
C LYS A 103 -3.78 30.02 -0.69
N LYS A 104 -4.56 29.18 0.01
CA LYS A 104 -6.03 29.23 -0.04
C LYS A 104 -6.62 30.51 0.57
N GLN A 105 -5.92 31.15 1.50
CA GLN A 105 -6.36 32.41 2.10
C GLN A 105 -6.00 33.63 1.26
N GLN A 106 -4.92 33.60 0.48
CA GLN A 106 -4.52 34.69 -0.41
C GLN A 106 -5.35 34.78 -1.70
N GLY A 107 -6.07 33.72 -2.07
CA GLY A 107 -6.98 33.70 -3.22
C GLY A 107 -8.43 34.09 -2.90
N ARG A 108 -8.69 34.71 -1.74
CA ARG A 108 -10.02 35.12 -1.28
C ARG A 108 -10.11 36.63 -1.09
#